data_AF-A0A7C6PYF9-F1
#
_entry.id   AF-A0A7C6PYF9-F1
#
_cell.length_a   1.000
_cell.length_b   1.000
_cell.length_c   1.000
_cell.angle_alpha   90.00
_cell.angle_beta   90.00
_cell.angle_gamma   90.00
#
_symmetry.space_group_name_H-M   'P 1'
#
loop_
_entity.id
_entity.type
_entity.pdbx_description
1 polymer ?
#
loop_
_entity_poly.entity_id
_entity_poly.type
_entity_poly.pdbx_seq_one_letter_code
_entity_poly.pdbx_strand_id
1 'polypeptide(L)'
;MIGYVCKYTPIAIIESFGEKTCRLEPTTSNFDQAHTYTHPNICSYAKAVLEQCLNENFNQLILTTCCDSIKRIADLLAAQNNLKFLYLLDLPRKRNAAGEQKFTQELIKLIQAYEKFTQTKFSPANMLKILTTKENKPISTAGDKLKIGVTGARCP
;
A
#
# COMPACT_ATOMS: atom_id res chain seq x y z
N MET A 1 -4.58 3.43 12.39
CA MET A 1 -3.91 3.93 11.18
C MET A 1 -3.36 2.73 10.44
N ILE A 2 -3.46 2.72 9.11
CA ILE A 2 -3.02 1.59 8.27
C ILE A 2 -1.96 2.01 7.26
N GLY A 3 -0.86 1.26 7.27
CA GLY A 3 0.27 1.48 6.40
C GLY A 3 0.04 0.91 5.00
N TYR A 4 0.58 1.57 3.98
CA TYR A 4 0.71 0.99 2.64
C TYR A 4 1.97 1.49 1.93
N VAL A 5 2.48 0.70 0.98
CA VAL A 5 3.71 1.03 0.22
C VAL A 5 3.44 1.36 -1.24
N CYS A 6 2.45 0.71 -1.85
CA CYS A 6 2.24 0.76 -3.29
C CYS A 6 1.20 1.83 -3.67
N LYS A 7 1.43 2.52 -4.79
CA LYS A 7 0.45 3.45 -5.39
C LYS A 7 -0.88 2.77 -5.76
N TYR A 8 -0.85 1.50 -6.13
CA TYR A 8 -2.05 0.74 -6.52
C TYR A 8 -2.92 0.31 -5.32
N THR A 9 -2.50 0.64 -4.09
CA THR A 9 -3.31 0.35 -2.91
C THR A 9 -4.61 1.17 -2.97
N PRO A 10 -5.79 0.54 -2.87
CA PRO A 10 -7.07 1.22 -2.98
C PRO A 10 -7.39 1.99 -1.69
N ILE A 11 -6.71 3.11 -1.47
CA ILE A 11 -6.82 3.95 -0.25
C ILE A 11 -8.25 4.40 0.03
N ALA A 12 -9.07 4.62 -1.01
CA ALA A 12 -10.45 5.06 -0.87
C ALA A 12 -11.35 4.00 -0.20
N ILE A 13 -11.05 2.70 -0.38
CA ILE A 13 -11.75 1.62 0.35
C ILE A 13 -11.50 1.82 1.84
N ILE A 14 -10.25 1.95 2.23
CA ILE A 14 -9.85 1.95 3.63
C ILE A 14 -10.31 3.22 4.36
N GLU A 15 -10.19 4.37 3.70
CA GLU A 15 -10.71 5.63 4.22
C GLU A 15 -12.25 5.61 4.38
N SER A 16 -12.98 4.82 3.57
CA SER A 16 -14.44 4.71 3.70
C SER A 16 -14.90 4.01 4.98
N PHE A 17 -14.01 3.23 5.62
CA PHE A 17 -14.21 2.67 6.95
C PHE A 17 -13.92 3.67 8.08
N GLY A 18 -13.49 4.90 7.75
CA GLY A 18 -13.07 5.92 8.72
C GLY A 18 -11.63 5.78 9.19
N GLU A 19 -10.85 4.86 8.61
CA GLU A 19 -9.46 4.64 8.98
C GLU A 19 -8.52 5.62 8.27
N LYS A 20 -7.50 6.12 8.97
CA LYS A 20 -6.45 6.95 8.36
C LYS A 20 -5.41 6.06 7.66
N THR A 21 -5.14 6.34 6.40
CA THR A 21 -4.08 5.69 5.62
C THR A 21 -2.77 6.47 5.74
N CYS A 22 -1.65 5.75 5.81
CA CYS A 22 -0.31 6.31 5.85
C CYS A 22 0.55 5.62 4.80
N ARG A 23 1.16 6.41 3.91
CA ARG A 23 2.13 5.88 2.95
C ARG A 23 3.46 5.69 3.67
N LEU A 24 4.00 4.48 3.63
CA LEU A 24 5.34 4.19 4.11
C LEU A 24 6.35 4.65 3.05
N GLU A 25 7.10 5.67 3.41
CA GLU A 25 8.27 6.15 2.66
C GLU A 25 9.51 5.90 3.52
N PRO A 26 10.00 4.66 3.54
CA PRO A 26 11.06 4.27 4.46
C PRO A 26 12.35 5.02 4.13
N THR A 27 12.90 5.63 5.17
CA THR A 27 14.26 6.15 5.17
C THR A 27 15.02 5.35 6.22
N THR A 28 16.02 4.60 5.79
CA THR A 28 16.85 3.82 6.70
C THR A 28 18.33 4.07 6.40
N SER A 29 19.12 4.14 7.47
CA SER A 29 20.58 4.28 7.39
C SER A 29 21.30 2.95 7.26
N ASN A 30 20.67 1.83 7.65
CA ASN A 30 21.21 0.47 7.52
C ASN A 30 20.10 -0.58 7.27
N PHE A 31 20.49 -1.85 7.14
CA PHE A 31 19.58 -2.97 6.85
C PHE A 31 19.87 -4.17 7.76
N ASP A 32 20.33 -3.92 8.99
CA ASP A 32 20.90 -4.97 9.84
C ASP A 32 19.83 -6.01 10.23
N GLN A 33 18.61 -5.56 10.57
CA GLN A 33 17.52 -6.51 10.82
C GLN A 33 17.07 -7.18 9.53
N ALA A 34 16.83 -6.41 8.46
CA ALA A 34 16.38 -6.96 7.20
C ALA A 34 17.35 -8.02 6.64
N HIS A 35 18.66 -7.86 6.81
CA HIS A 35 19.68 -8.86 6.41
C HIS A 35 19.66 -10.14 7.24
N THR A 36 19.13 -10.07 8.48
CA THR A 36 18.94 -11.25 9.32
C THR A 36 17.79 -12.13 8.78
N TYR A 37 16.75 -11.49 8.22
CA TYR A 37 15.56 -12.20 7.72
C TYR A 37 15.57 -12.46 6.21
N THR A 38 16.40 -11.75 5.44
CA THR A 38 16.38 -11.79 3.98
C THR A 38 17.76 -11.91 3.37
N HIS A 39 17.81 -12.46 2.16
CA HIS A 39 19.04 -12.47 1.37
C HIS A 39 19.48 -11.02 1.00
N PRO A 40 20.79 -10.71 1.02
CA PRO A 40 21.30 -9.38 0.65
C PRO A 40 20.91 -8.90 -0.77
N ASN A 41 20.49 -9.79 -1.67
CA ASN A 41 20.07 -9.44 -3.03
C ASN A 41 18.58 -9.05 -3.16
N ILE A 42 17.82 -8.98 -2.07
CA ILE A 42 16.46 -8.41 -2.10
C ILE A 42 16.54 -6.90 -2.38
N CYS A 43 15.53 -6.36 -3.09
CA CYS A 43 15.39 -4.93 -3.35
C CYS A 43 15.60 -4.09 -2.08
N SER A 44 16.47 -3.09 -2.17
CA SER A 44 16.78 -2.18 -1.06
C SER A 44 15.55 -1.46 -0.51
N TYR A 45 14.61 -1.06 -1.37
CA TYR A 45 13.34 -0.46 -0.94
C TYR A 45 12.52 -1.45 -0.10
N ALA A 46 12.43 -2.71 -0.55
CA ALA A 46 11.69 -3.73 0.17
C ALA A 46 12.34 -4.01 1.54
N LYS A 47 13.68 -4.09 1.61
CA LYS A 47 14.41 -4.18 2.88
C LYS A 47 14.12 -2.99 3.79
N ALA A 48 14.10 -1.77 3.25
CA ALA A 48 13.79 -0.56 4.02
C ALA A 48 12.38 -0.61 4.61
N VAL A 49 11.39 -1.11 3.85
CA VAL A 49 10.03 -1.36 4.35
C VAL A 49 10.06 -2.37 5.49
N LEU A 50 10.75 -3.50 5.33
CA LEU A 50 10.86 -4.53 6.38
C LEU A 50 11.52 -3.96 7.64
N GLU A 51 12.62 -3.25 7.49
CA GLU A 51 13.36 -2.59 8.57
C GLU A 51 12.44 -1.65 9.35
N GLN A 52 11.69 -0.79 8.66
CA GLN A 52 10.73 0.11 9.30
C GLN A 52 9.59 -0.66 9.98
N CYS A 53 9.05 -1.71 9.35
CA CYS A 53 7.99 -2.53 9.96
C CYS A 53 8.47 -3.32 11.18
N LEU A 54 9.76 -3.64 11.29
CA LEU A 54 10.34 -4.30 12.46
C LEU A 54 10.69 -3.32 13.58
N ASN A 55 11.11 -2.10 13.23
CA ASN A 55 11.49 -1.07 14.20
C ASN A 55 10.30 -0.26 14.75
N GLU A 56 9.29 -0.01 13.92
CA GLU A 56 8.11 0.76 14.30
C GLU A 56 6.95 -0.15 14.70
N ASN A 57 6.19 0.24 15.72
CA ASN A 57 4.96 -0.44 16.13
C ASN A 57 3.80 -0.17 15.15
N PHE A 58 3.97 -0.58 13.90
CA PHE A 58 2.86 -0.65 12.95
C PHE A 58 1.94 -1.81 13.35
N ASN A 59 0.65 -1.53 13.41
CA ASN A 59 -0.36 -2.54 13.76
C ASN A 59 -1.11 -3.10 12.55
N GLN A 60 -1.14 -2.35 11.44
CA GLN A 60 -1.94 -2.68 10.26
C GLN A 60 -1.18 -2.30 9.00
N LEU A 61 -1.10 -3.21 8.03
CA LEU A 61 -0.36 -3.03 6.79
C LEU A 61 -1.09 -3.66 5.61
N ILE A 62 -1.19 -2.92 4.51
CA ILE A 62 -1.62 -3.45 3.20
C ILE A 62 -0.44 -3.40 2.24
N LEU A 63 -0.11 -4.58 1.72
CA LEU A 63 0.86 -4.78 0.67
C LEU A 63 0.14 -5.17 -0.62
N THR A 64 0.82 -5.01 -1.74
CA THR A 64 0.30 -5.42 -3.05
C THR A 64 1.32 -6.30 -3.75
N THR A 65 0.85 -7.16 -4.67
CA THR A 65 1.71 -8.06 -5.45
C THR A 65 2.47 -7.37 -6.60
N CYS A 66 2.78 -6.08 -6.44
CA CYS A 66 3.43 -5.26 -7.46
C CYS A 66 4.84 -5.74 -7.85
N CYS A 67 5.56 -6.41 -6.94
CA CYS A 67 6.83 -7.08 -7.23
C CYS A 67 7.02 -8.32 -6.35
N ASP A 68 7.94 -9.21 -6.73
CA ASP A 68 8.22 -10.41 -5.94
C ASP A 68 8.85 -10.08 -4.58
N SER A 69 9.71 -9.05 -4.51
CA SER A 69 10.34 -8.65 -3.23
C SER A 69 9.32 -8.28 -2.16
N ILE A 70 8.23 -7.59 -2.51
CA ILE A 70 7.16 -7.26 -1.55
C ILE A 70 6.37 -8.51 -1.16
N LYS A 71 6.15 -9.47 -2.08
CA LYS A 71 5.53 -10.76 -1.71
C LYS A 71 6.36 -11.49 -0.67
N ARG A 72 7.68 -11.61 -0.87
CA ARG A 72 8.58 -12.29 0.07
C ARG A 72 8.57 -11.64 1.44
N ILE A 73 8.53 -10.32 1.49
CA ILE A 73 8.46 -9.59 2.75
C ILE A 73 7.09 -9.73 3.41
N ALA A 74 6.00 -9.80 2.64
CA ALA A 74 4.68 -10.10 3.18
C ALA A 74 4.66 -11.48 3.88
N ASP A 75 5.26 -12.50 3.27
CA ASP A 75 5.37 -13.84 3.87
C ASP A 75 6.16 -13.80 5.19
N LEU A 76 7.27 -13.05 5.23
CA LEU A 76 8.08 -12.87 6.44
C LEU A 76 7.31 -12.13 7.54
N LEU A 77 6.64 -11.02 7.21
CA LEU A 77 5.83 -10.25 8.17
C LEU A 77 4.66 -11.07 8.71
N ALA A 78 4.05 -11.92 7.88
CA ALA A 78 3.03 -12.86 8.32
C ALA A 78 3.60 -13.89 9.32
N ALA A 79 4.81 -14.40 9.08
CA ALA A 79 5.48 -15.34 9.97
C ALA A 79 5.89 -14.72 11.32
N GLN A 80 6.24 -13.43 11.35
CA GLN A 80 6.56 -12.72 12.60
C GLN A 80 5.32 -12.50 13.48
N ASN A 81 4.12 -12.45 12.89
CA ASN A 81 2.84 -12.32 13.61
C ASN A 81 2.74 -11.09 14.55
N ASN A 82 3.47 -10.02 14.25
CA ASN A 82 3.46 -8.77 15.03
C ASN A 82 2.38 -7.78 14.57
N LEU A 83 1.79 -7.99 13.39
CA LEU A 83 0.75 -7.14 12.82
C LEU A 83 -0.64 -7.66 13.20
N LYS A 84 -1.51 -6.77 13.69
CA LYS A 84 -2.93 -7.10 13.93
C LYS A 84 -3.68 -7.34 12.63
N PHE A 85 -3.27 -6.65 11.56
CA PHE A 85 -3.82 -6.84 10.23
C PHE A 85 -2.72 -6.76 9.18
N LEU A 86 -2.56 -7.81 8.39
CA LEU A 86 -1.70 -7.85 7.22
C LEU A 86 -2.52 -8.38 6.06
N TYR A 87 -2.59 -7.63 4.96
CA TYR A 87 -3.27 -8.07 3.76
C TYR A 87 -2.40 -7.86 2.52
N LEU A 88 -2.30 -8.90 1.70
CA LEU A 88 -1.59 -8.86 0.42
C LEU A 88 -2.61 -8.85 -0.73
N LEU A 89 -2.81 -7.68 -1.33
CA LEU A 89 -3.73 -7.50 -2.46
C LEU A 89 -3.08 -7.95 -3.77
N ASP A 90 -3.72 -8.88 -4.49
CA ASP A 90 -3.23 -9.32 -5.79
C ASP A 90 -3.59 -8.36 -6.92
N LEU A 91 -2.58 -7.91 -7.68
CA LEU A 91 -2.74 -7.04 -8.84
C LEU A 91 -2.74 -7.87 -10.14
N PRO A 92 -3.70 -7.65 -11.04
CA PRO A 92 -3.68 -8.28 -12.36
C PRO A 92 -2.50 -7.76 -13.18
N ARG A 93 -1.84 -8.66 -13.93
CA ARG A 93 -0.74 -8.30 -14.83
C ARG A 93 -1.19 -7.93 -16.25
N LYS A 94 -2.45 -8.23 -16.58
CA LYS A 94 -3.05 -7.96 -17.89
C LYS A 94 -4.19 -6.97 -17.72
N ARG A 95 -4.24 -5.97 -18.59
CA ARG A 95 -5.36 -5.01 -18.68
C ARG A 95 -6.34 -5.49 -19.74
N ASN A 96 -7.15 -6.47 -19.36
CA ASN A 96 -8.24 -7.03 -20.16
C ASN A 96 -9.44 -7.32 -19.25
N ALA A 97 -10.58 -7.67 -19.85
CA ALA A 97 -11.81 -7.96 -19.10
C ALA A 97 -11.61 -9.00 -17.97
N ALA A 98 -10.82 -10.06 -18.22
CA ALA A 98 -10.50 -11.05 -17.20
C ALA A 98 -9.67 -10.46 -16.03
N GLY A 99 -8.71 -9.59 -16.32
CA GLY A 99 -7.92 -8.88 -15.31
C GLY A 99 -8.77 -7.92 -14.48
N GLU A 100 -9.72 -7.21 -15.10
CA GLU A 100 -10.68 -6.33 -14.42
C GLU A 100 -11.61 -7.12 -13.50
N GLN A 101 -12.17 -8.24 -13.98
CA GLN A 101 -13.00 -9.13 -13.17
C GLN A 101 -12.22 -9.69 -11.99
N LYS A 102 -10.99 -10.18 -12.22
CA LYS A 102 -10.12 -10.67 -11.14
C LYS A 102 -9.85 -9.59 -10.11
N PHE A 103 -9.49 -8.38 -10.55
CA PHE A 103 -9.20 -7.29 -9.61
C PHE A 103 -10.43 -6.88 -8.81
N THR A 104 -11.61 -6.83 -9.45
CA THR A 104 -12.87 -6.56 -8.76
C THR A 104 -13.13 -7.57 -7.64
N GLN A 105 -12.90 -8.86 -7.90
CA GLN A 105 -13.02 -9.91 -6.89
C GLN A 105 -12.01 -9.73 -5.75
N GLU A 106 -10.76 -9.38 -6.07
CA GLU A 106 -9.72 -9.11 -5.06
C GLU A 106 -10.06 -7.90 -4.19
N LEU A 107 -10.65 -6.84 -4.75
CA LEU A 107 -11.15 -5.69 -3.98
C LEU A 107 -12.30 -6.09 -3.05
N ILE A 108 -13.23 -6.92 -3.52
CA ILE A 108 -14.33 -7.43 -2.68
C ILE A 108 -13.78 -8.28 -1.52
N LYS A 109 -12.80 -9.15 -1.79
CA LYS A 109 -12.12 -9.94 -0.74
C LYS A 109 -11.43 -9.05 0.29
N LEU A 110 -10.74 -7.99 -0.17
CA LEU A 110 -10.12 -7.01 0.72
C LEU A 110 -11.16 -6.35 1.63
N ILE A 111 -12.28 -5.89 1.06
CA ILE A 111 -13.39 -5.29 1.82
C ILE A 111 -13.88 -6.27 2.88
N GLN A 112 -14.20 -7.51 2.49
CA GLN A 112 -14.71 -8.53 3.42
C GLN A 112 -13.70 -8.89 4.52
N ALA A 113 -12.41 -8.99 4.18
CA ALA A 113 -11.36 -9.25 5.16
C ALA A 113 -11.24 -8.10 6.15
N TYR A 114 -11.36 -6.86 5.68
CA TYR A 114 -11.30 -5.69 6.52
C TYR A 114 -12.55 -5.53 7.40
N GLU A 115 -13.75 -5.78 6.87
CA GLU A 115 -15.00 -5.81 7.64
C GLU A 115 -14.94 -6.81 8.80
N LYS A 116 -14.37 -8.01 8.57
CA LYS A 116 -14.18 -9.02 9.62
C LYS A 116 -13.20 -8.54 10.70
N PHE A 117 -12.17 -7.81 10.29
CA PHE A 117 -11.15 -7.28 11.21
C PHE A 117 -11.68 -6.12 12.05
N THR A 118 -12.36 -5.14 11.44
CA THR A 118 -12.85 -3.94 12.13
C THR A 118 -14.22 -4.12 12.77
N GLN A 119 -14.94 -5.20 12.42
CA GLN A 119 -16.34 -5.43 12.80
C GLN A 119 -17.29 -4.32 12.32
N THR A 120 -16.89 -3.53 11.33
CA THR A 120 -17.69 -2.47 10.72
C THR A 120 -18.10 -2.85 9.32
N LYS A 121 -19.34 -2.51 8.92
CA LYS A 121 -19.83 -2.77 7.56
C LYS A 121 -19.35 -1.72 6.59
N PHE A 122 -18.98 -2.15 5.39
CA PHE A 122 -18.61 -1.29 4.29
C PHE A 122 -19.83 -0.55 3.74
N SER A 123 -19.67 0.76 3.48
CA SER A 123 -20.69 1.60 2.87
C SER A 123 -20.20 2.16 1.53
N PRO A 124 -20.76 1.71 0.39
CA PRO A 124 -20.42 2.26 -0.93
C PRO A 124 -20.63 3.77 -1.02
N ALA A 125 -21.63 4.31 -0.32
CA ALA A 125 -21.91 5.74 -0.31
C ALA A 125 -20.75 6.57 0.29
N ASN A 126 -20.08 6.04 1.32
CA ASN A 126 -18.91 6.70 1.92
C ASN A 126 -17.73 6.71 0.96
N MET A 127 -17.48 5.60 0.28
CA MET A 127 -16.44 5.52 -0.76
C MET A 127 -16.70 6.54 -1.87
N LEU A 128 -17.93 6.61 -2.39
CA LEU A 128 -18.27 7.55 -3.47
C LEU A 128 -18.01 9.01 -3.05
N LYS A 129 -18.37 9.40 -1.82
CA LYS A 129 -18.07 10.74 -1.27
C LYS A 129 -16.56 11.03 -1.24
N ILE A 130 -15.74 10.05 -0.89
CA ILE A 130 -14.27 10.19 -0.84
C ILE A 130 -13.70 10.37 -2.25
N LEU A 131 -14.17 9.57 -3.21
CA LEU A 131 -13.71 9.65 -4.60
C LEU A 131 -14.04 11.00 -5.24
N THR A 132 -15.28 11.49 -5.09
CA THR A 132 -15.67 12.81 -5.62
C THR A 132 -14.90 13.94 -4.97
N THR A 133 -14.61 13.85 -3.66
CA THR A 133 -13.79 14.86 -2.96
C THR A 133 -12.35 14.88 -3.50
N LYS A 134 -11.78 13.73 -3.86
CA LYS A 134 -10.41 13.63 -4.38
C LYS A 134 -10.28 14.10 -5.82
N GLU A 135 -11.28 13.86 -6.67
CA GLU A 135 -11.31 14.37 -8.05
C GLU A 135 -11.41 15.90 -8.10
N ASN A 136 -12.12 16.51 -7.15
CA ASN A 136 -12.31 17.97 -7.08
C ASN A 136 -11.11 18.73 -6.49
N LYS A 137 -10.03 18.05 -6.10
CA LYS A 137 -8.84 18.73 -5.57
C LYS A 137 -8.01 19.24 -6.76
N PRO A 138 -7.90 20.56 -6.98
CA PRO A 138 -7.07 21.06 -8.07
C PRO A 138 -5.64 20.58 -7.87
N ILE A 139 -5.01 20.07 -8.93
CA ILE A 139 -3.58 19.83 -8.96
C ILE A 139 -2.94 21.19 -8.67
N SER A 140 -2.35 21.35 -7.49
CA SER A 140 -1.64 22.57 -7.14
C SER A 140 -0.53 22.76 -8.15
N THR A 141 -0.68 23.70 -9.07
CA THR A 141 0.40 24.15 -9.92
C THR A 141 1.45 24.73 -8.99
N ALA A 142 2.56 24.01 -8.81
CA ALA A 142 3.73 24.58 -8.15
C ALA A 142 4.05 25.90 -8.88
N GLY A 143 3.92 27.02 -8.15
CA GLY A 143 4.10 28.37 -8.70
C GLY A 143 5.46 28.56 -9.34
N ASP A 144 5.57 29.58 -10.21
CA ASP A 144 6.69 30.03 -11.07
C ASP A 144 8.12 29.63 -10.65
N LYS A 145 8.40 28.33 -10.58
CA LYS A 145 9.73 27.77 -10.43
C LYS A 145 10.06 27.03 -11.71
N LEU A 146 11.31 27.20 -12.14
CA LEU A 146 11.88 26.56 -13.32
C LEU A 146 11.54 25.06 -13.30
N LYS A 147 10.69 24.62 -14.24
CA LYS A 147 10.26 23.22 -14.33
C LYS A 147 11.34 22.42 -15.04
N ILE A 148 12.33 21.95 -14.29
CA ILE A 148 13.36 21.05 -14.81
C ILE A 148 12.74 19.66 -14.91
N GLY A 149 12.34 19.27 -16.12
CA GLY A 149 11.96 17.90 -16.44
C GLY A 149 13.22 17.05 -16.59
N VAL A 150 13.57 16.27 -15.58
CA VAL A 150 14.57 15.20 -15.74
C VAL A 150 13.88 14.07 -16.49
N THR A 151 14.38 13.73 -17.68
CA THR A 151 13.88 12.60 -18.47
C THR A 151 13.93 11.32 -17.61
N GLY A 152 12.76 10.77 -17.29
CA GLY A 152 12.62 9.59 -16.43
C GLY A 152 12.27 9.86 -14.96
N ALA A 153 12.36 11.09 -14.48
CA ALA A 153 11.78 11.47 -13.18
C ALA A 153 10.30 11.83 -13.36
N ARG A 154 9.45 11.38 -12.43
CA ARG A 154 8.08 11.91 -12.37
C ARG A 154 8.17 13.34 -11.87
N CYS A 155 7.50 14.25 -12.58
CA CYS A 155 7.32 15.62 -12.13
C CYS A 155 6.75 15.61 -10.69
N PRO A 156 7.31 16.39 -9.77
CA PRO A 156 6.73 16.60 -8.45
C PRO A 156 5.33 17.22 -8.55
#